data_AF-D9PF99-F1
#
_entry.id   AF-D9PF99-F1
#
_cell.length_a   1.000
_cell.length_b   1.000
_cell.length_c   1.000
_cell.angle_alpha   90.00
_cell.angle_beta   90.00
_cell.angle_gamma   90.00
#
_symmetry.space_group_name_H-M   'P 1'
#
loop_
_entity.id
_entity.type
_entity.pdbx_description
1 polymer ?
#
loop_
_entity_poly.entity_id
_entity_poly.type
_entity_poly.pdbx_seq_one_letter_code
_entity_poly.pdbx_strand_id
1 'polypeptide(L)'
;MQTSRVFLPAVVAALTFALSPQSPAAEASGAGTLAPVRPGIYAPVTLAADLAPLTAKEREMVSLFIDASAIMDDLFWQQAYPGDRATLLAGISDPATRRFVEVNYGPWDRLAGNAPFLPGAGPKPDAAGFYPLDMTREEFERANLPGSRSESP
;
A
#
# COMPACT_ATOMS: atom_id res chain seq x y z
N MET A 1 38.39 57.03 -39.19
CA MET A 1 39.17 55.78 -39.37
C MET A 1 39.63 55.37 -37.97
N GLN A 2 38.79 54.69 -37.18
CA GLN A 2 38.61 53.24 -37.05
C GLN A 2 39.86 52.49 -36.54
N THR A 3 39.70 51.86 -35.36
CA THR A 3 40.26 50.58 -34.82
C THR A 3 40.41 50.74 -33.29
N SER A 4 39.47 50.32 -32.43
CA SER A 4 39.14 48.97 -31.93
C SER A 4 40.27 48.25 -31.16
N ARG A 5 40.09 48.00 -29.84
CA ARG A 5 40.20 46.68 -29.15
C ARG A 5 40.11 46.75 -27.59
N VAL A 6 39.08 46.09 -27.05
CA VAL A 6 39.02 45.07 -25.95
C VAL A 6 39.74 45.33 -24.60
N PHE A 7 39.01 45.24 -23.47
CA PHE A 7 39.20 44.28 -22.34
C PHE A 7 38.32 44.64 -21.11
N LEU A 8 37.42 43.72 -20.71
CA LEU A 8 36.78 43.55 -19.38
C LEU A 8 37.74 42.65 -18.54
N PRO A 9 37.64 42.44 -17.19
CA PRO A 9 36.50 42.72 -16.31
C PRO A 9 36.80 43.17 -14.85
N ALA A 10 35.76 43.54 -14.10
CA ALA A 10 35.79 43.55 -12.64
C ALA A 10 34.46 43.04 -12.07
N VAL A 11 34.62 42.07 -11.18
CA VAL A 11 33.63 41.22 -10.50
C VAL A 11 32.97 41.98 -9.36
N VAL A 12 31.64 41.85 -9.19
CA VAL A 12 30.96 42.08 -7.91
C VAL A 12 29.97 40.95 -7.65
N ALA A 13 30.25 40.20 -6.58
CA ALA A 13 29.43 39.14 -6.05
C ALA A 13 28.22 39.70 -5.30
N ALA A 14 27.02 39.18 -5.57
CA ALA A 14 25.81 39.46 -4.80
C ALA A 14 25.31 38.17 -4.14
N LEU A 15 25.20 38.26 -2.82
CA LEU A 15 24.83 37.27 -1.82
C LEU A 15 23.41 36.72 -2.09
N THR A 16 23.27 35.45 -2.43
CA THR A 16 21.96 34.77 -2.51
C THR A 16 21.62 34.17 -1.15
N PHE A 17 20.63 34.76 -0.49
CA PHE A 17 19.99 34.23 0.70
C PHE A 17 19.22 32.97 0.29
N ALA A 18 19.75 31.80 0.63
CA ALA A 18 19.12 30.52 0.35
C ALA A 18 17.87 30.36 1.24
N LEU A 19 16.70 30.67 0.70
CA LEU A 19 15.42 30.18 1.22
C LEU A 19 15.43 28.66 1.03
N SER A 20 15.67 27.92 2.11
CA SER A 20 15.36 26.49 2.15
C SER A 20 13.88 26.30 1.85
N PRO A 21 13.48 25.51 0.84
CA PRO A 21 12.12 25.03 0.78
C PRO A 21 11.96 24.04 1.94
N GLN A 22 11.28 24.49 2.99
CA GLN A 22 10.74 23.59 3.99
C GLN A 22 9.70 22.76 3.25
N SER A 23 10.08 21.52 2.89
CA SER A 23 9.13 20.54 2.37
C SER A 23 7.94 20.52 3.33
N PRO A 24 6.70 20.70 2.85
CA PRO A 24 5.56 20.45 3.70
C PRO A 24 5.66 18.98 4.10
N ALA A 25 5.97 18.73 5.37
CA ALA A 25 5.72 17.45 5.99
C ALA A 25 4.28 17.09 5.61
N ALA A 26 4.11 15.95 4.96
CA ALA A 26 2.82 15.44 4.57
C ALA A 26 1.88 15.58 5.78
N GLU A 27 0.95 16.53 5.69
CA GLU A 27 -0.10 16.65 6.67
C GLU A 27 -0.80 15.29 6.67
N ALA A 28 -0.75 14.60 7.81
CA ALA A 28 -1.61 13.48 8.10
C ALA A 28 -3.06 14.00 8.19
N SER A 29 -3.60 14.43 7.06
CA SER A 29 -4.97 14.87 6.91
C SER A 29 -5.83 13.62 6.78
N GLY A 30 -6.34 13.15 7.91
CA GLY A 30 -7.11 11.92 7.92
C GLY A 30 -7.57 11.42 9.28
N ALA A 31 -7.77 12.28 10.29
CA ALA A 31 -8.74 11.96 11.34
C ALA A 31 -10.17 12.14 10.76
N GLY A 32 -10.44 11.44 9.66
CA GLY A 32 -11.73 11.42 8.99
C GLY A 32 -12.72 10.56 9.77
N THR A 33 -14.00 10.89 9.66
CA THR A 33 -15.11 10.06 10.12
C THR A 33 -14.90 8.62 9.67
N LEU A 34 -14.93 7.67 10.61
CA LEU A 34 -14.85 6.25 10.30
C LEU A 34 -16.02 5.85 9.39
N ALA A 35 -15.72 5.04 8.38
CA ALA A 35 -16.74 4.41 7.55
C ALA A 35 -17.57 3.43 8.39
N PRO A 36 -18.86 3.23 8.05
CA PRO A 36 -19.69 2.25 8.74
C PRO A 36 -19.16 0.83 8.49
N VAL A 37 -19.19 0.01 9.53
CA VAL A 37 -18.96 -1.43 9.42
C VAL A 37 -20.18 -2.06 8.77
N ARG A 38 -20.03 -2.62 7.56
CA ARG A 38 -21.15 -3.06 6.72
C ARG A 38 -20.93 -4.43 6.07
N PRO A 39 -20.66 -5.51 6.84
CA PRO A 39 -20.43 -6.84 6.28
C PRO A 39 -21.58 -7.38 5.42
N GLY A 40 -22.80 -6.89 5.62
CA GLY A 40 -23.98 -7.27 4.84
C GLY A 40 -23.94 -6.89 3.36
N ILE A 41 -22.99 -6.05 2.90
CA ILE A 41 -22.78 -5.80 1.46
C ILE A 41 -22.20 -7.02 0.73
N TYR A 42 -21.57 -7.95 1.48
CA TYR A 42 -21.06 -9.20 0.95
C TYR A 42 -22.09 -10.31 1.15
N ALA A 43 -22.81 -10.66 0.09
CA ALA A 43 -23.74 -11.77 0.11
C ALA A 43 -22.96 -13.11 0.23
N PRO A 44 -23.26 -13.96 1.24
CA PRO A 44 -22.64 -15.27 1.33
C PRO A 44 -23.16 -16.17 0.21
N VAL A 45 -22.24 -16.76 -0.56
CA VAL A 45 -22.55 -17.74 -1.60
C VAL A 45 -21.76 -19.01 -1.34
N THR A 46 -22.44 -20.16 -1.40
CA THR A 46 -21.75 -21.44 -1.29
C THR A 46 -21.12 -21.78 -2.64
N LEU A 47 -19.79 -21.86 -2.69
CA LEU A 47 -19.07 -22.34 -3.86
C LEU A 47 -19.05 -23.87 -3.84
N ALA A 48 -19.62 -24.50 -4.85
CA ALA A 48 -19.63 -25.94 -5.03
C ALA A 48 -19.08 -26.28 -6.42
N ALA A 49 -18.39 -27.41 -6.51
CA ALA A 49 -17.87 -27.95 -7.76
C ALA A 49 -18.15 -29.45 -7.82
N ASP A 50 -18.54 -29.95 -9.00
CA ASP A 50 -18.63 -31.39 -9.23
C ASP A 50 -17.22 -31.95 -9.47
N LEU A 51 -16.80 -32.83 -8.56
CA LEU A 51 -15.49 -33.48 -8.62
C LEU A 51 -15.57 -34.92 -9.14
N ALA A 52 -16.77 -35.41 -9.50
CA ALA A 52 -16.96 -36.76 -10.04
C ALA A 52 -16.12 -37.06 -11.28
N PRO A 53 -15.84 -36.11 -12.20
CA PRO A 53 -14.99 -36.36 -13.36
C PRO A 53 -13.51 -36.59 -13.03
N LEU A 54 -13.05 -36.18 -11.84
CA LEU A 54 -11.63 -36.27 -11.48
C LEU A 54 -11.25 -37.70 -11.10
N THR A 55 -10.04 -38.11 -11.48
CA THR A 55 -9.40 -39.32 -10.98
C THR A 55 -8.93 -39.12 -9.53
N ALA A 56 -8.51 -40.22 -8.87
CA ALA A 56 -7.97 -40.14 -7.52
C ALA A 56 -6.71 -39.25 -7.43
N LYS A 57 -5.82 -39.31 -8.43
CA LYS A 57 -4.60 -38.51 -8.48
C LYS A 57 -4.87 -37.03 -8.74
N GLU A 58 -5.88 -36.71 -9.56
CA GLU A 58 -6.27 -35.31 -9.80
C GLU A 58 -6.90 -34.70 -8.55
N ARG A 59 -7.70 -35.46 -7.79
CA ARG A 59 -8.19 -35.00 -6.48
C ARG A 59 -7.06 -34.72 -5.50
N GLU A 60 -6.05 -35.59 -5.44
CA GLU A 60 -4.85 -35.36 -4.63
C GLU A 60 -4.10 -34.08 -5.06
N MET A 61 -3.96 -33.86 -6.37
CA MET A 61 -3.38 -32.63 -6.90
C MET A 61 -4.17 -31.37 -6.50
N VAL A 62 -5.51 -31.43 -6.55
CA VAL A 62 -6.36 -30.32 -6.11
C VAL A 62 -6.15 -30.02 -4.62
N SER A 63 -6.00 -31.03 -3.77
CA SER A 63 -5.66 -30.80 -2.35
C SER A 63 -4.35 -30.03 -2.19
N LEU A 64 -3.31 -30.37 -2.95
CA LEU A 64 -2.04 -29.65 -2.93
C LEU A 64 -2.19 -28.19 -3.39
N PHE A 65 -3.04 -27.92 -4.38
CA PHE A 65 -3.32 -26.54 -4.81
C PHE A 65 -4.11 -25.75 -3.76
N ILE A 66 -5.01 -26.40 -3.02
CA ILE A 66 -5.71 -25.76 -1.90
C ILE A 66 -4.69 -25.40 -0.82
N ASP A 67 -3.78 -26.30 -0.46
CA ASP A 67 -2.74 -26.02 0.52
C ASP A 67 -1.83 -24.85 0.08
N ALA A 68 -1.43 -24.84 -1.19
CA ALA A 68 -0.66 -23.73 -1.76
C ALA A 68 -1.44 -22.40 -1.75
N SER A 69 -2.74 -22.44 -2.01
CA SER A 69 -3.59 -21.23 -2.00
C SER A 69 -3.71 -20.61 -0.62
N ALA A 70 -3.69 -21.42 0.46
CA ALA A 70 -3.69 -20.92 1.83
C ALA A 70 -2.42 -20.11 2.14
N ILE A 71 -1.26 -20.55 1.63
CA ILE A 71 -0.01 -19.80 1.75
C ILE A 71 -0.10 -18.45 1.01
N MET A 72 -0.71 -18.44 -0.18
CA MET A 72 -0.89 -17.21 -0.95
C MET A 72 -1.83 -16.22 -0.24
N ASP A 73 -2.87 -16.69 0.45
CA ASP A 73 -3.76 -15.87 1.27
C ASP A 73 -2.99 -15.17 2.40
N ASP A 74 -2.13 -15.91 3.10
CA ASP A 74 -1.32 -15.38 4.19
C ASP A 74 -0.25 -14.38 3.70
N LEU A 75 0.34 -14.61 2.53
CA LEU A 75 1.25 -13.65 1.90
C LEU A 75 0.52 -12.37 1.52
N PHE A 76 -0.68 -12.48 0.94
CA PHE A 76 -1.47 -11.29 0.59
C PHE A 76 -1.89 -10.49 1.82
N TRP A 77 -2.18 -11.15 2.95
CA TRP A 77 -2.41 -10.46 4.22
C TRP A 77 -1.23 -9.57 4.63
N GLN A 78 -0.01 -10.09 4.55
CA GLN A 78 1.22 -9.34 4.88
C GLN A 78 1.44 -8.16 3.93
N GLN A 79 1.15 -8.34 2.65
CA GLN A 79 1.26 -7.28 1.64
C GLN A 79 0.19 -6.21 1.83
N ALA A 80 -1.04 -6.61 2.16
CA ALA A 80 -2.20 -5.72 2.23
C ALA A 80 -2.27 -4.92 3.54
N TYR A 81 -1.85 -5.51 4.66
CA TYR A 81 -1.87 -4.92 5.98
C TYR A 81 -0.45 -4.93 6.57
N PRO A 82 0.20 -3.76 6.74
CA PRO A 82 1.57 -3.68 7.23
C PRO A 82 1.72 -3.98 8.73
N GLY A 83 0.62 -4.20 9.45
CA GLY A 83 0.62 -4.61 10.85
C GLY A 83 0.47 -6.12 11.02
N ASP A 84 0.43 -6.56 12.28
CA ASP A 84 0.22 -7.98 12.61
C ASP A 84 -1.28 -8.36 12.54
N ARG A 85 -1.64 -9.27 11.63
CA ARG A 85 -3.02 -9.76 11.43
C ARG A 85 -3.59 -10.36 12.72
N ALA A 86 -2.81 -11.14 13.46
CA ALA A 86 -3.30 -11.83 14.65
C ALA A 86 -3.68 -10.83 15.75
N THR A 87 -2.83 -9.84 15.99
CA THR A 87 -3.06 -8.73 16.93
C THR A 87 -4.28 -7.91 16.52
N LEU A 88 -4.40 -7.55 15.23
CA LEU A 88 -5.56 -6.82 14.71
C LEU A 88 -6.86 -7.57 14.99
N LEU A 89 -6.91 -8.86 14.63
CA LEU A 89 -8.13 -9.66 14.76
C LEU A 89 -8.46 -9.99 16.24
N ALA A 90 -7.46 -10.19 17.08
CA ALA A 90 -7.64 -10.43 18.52
C ALA A 90 -8.24 -9.22 19.25
N GLY A 91 -8.00 -8.00 18.76
CA GLY A 91 -8.58 -6.77 19.30
C GLY A 91 -10.07 -6.55 19.00
N ILE A 92 -10.70 -7.40 18.17
CA ILE A 92 -12.07 -7.20 17.70
C ILE A 92 -13.00 -8.23 18.35
N SER A 93 -13.89 -7.75 19.23
CA SER A 93 -14.88 -8.60 19.91
C SER A 93 -16.15 -8.84 19.09
N ASP A 94 -16.58 -7.87 18.29
CA ASP A 94 -17.80 -7.98 17.49
C ASP A 94 -17.57 -8.90 16.26
N PRO A 95 -18.31 -10.02 16.13
CA PRO A 95 -18.09 -10.97 15.04
C PRO A 95 -18.33 -10.39 13.64
N ALA A 96 -19.30 -9.47 13.52
CA ALA A 96 -19.63 -8.83 12.24
C ALA A 96 -18.48 -7.94 11.77
N THR A 97 -17.90 -7.16 12.68
CA THR A 97 -16.71 -6.33 12.46
C THR A 97 -15.50 -7.19 12.13
N ARG A 98 -15.27 -8.26 12.88
CA ARG A 98 -14.16 -9.18 12.62
C ARG A 98 -14.25 -9.77 11.21
N ARG A 99 -15.43 -10.25 10.82
CA ARG A 99 -15.65 -10.78 9.47
C ARG A 99 -15.42 -9.73 8.40
N PHE A 100 -15.81 -8.47 8.66
CA PHE A 100 -15.59 -7.39 7.71
C PHE A 100 -14.11 -7.07 7.51
N VAL A 101 -13.30 -7.12 8.58
CA VAL A 101 -11.83 -7.03 8.49
C VAL A 101 -11.25 -8.19 7.71
N GLU A 102 -11.73 -9.41 7.95
CA GLU A 102 -11.25 -10.61 7.26
C GLU A 102 -11.47 -10.52 5.74
N VAL A 103 -12.68 -10.16 5.30
CA VAL A 103 -13.01 -10.05 3.87
C VAL A 103 -12.27 -8.88 3.19
N ASN A 104 -12.01 -7.80 3.93
CA ASN A 104 -11.27 -6.64 3.39
C ASN A 104 -9.75 -6.73 3.59
N TYR A 105 -9.23 -7.81 4.18
CA TYR A 105 -7.81 -7.99 4.51
C TYR A 105 -7.19 -6.76 5.21
N GLY A 106 -7.89 -6.26 6.23
CA GLY A 106 -7.48 -5.09 6.99
C GLY A 106 -8.65 -4.18 7.39
N PRO A 107 -8.36 -3.08 8.11
CA PRO A 107 -9.37 -2.18 8.69
C PRO A 107 -9.93 -1.12 7.72
N TRP A 108 -9.88 -1.37 6.41
CA TRP A 108 -10.28 -0.42 5.36
C TRP A 108 -11.32 -1.04 4.43
N ASP A 109 -12.39 -0.31 4.13
CA ASP A 109 -13.45 -0.79 3.25
C ASP A 109 -13.04 -0.65 1.78
N ARG A 110 -12.72 -1.78 1.15
CA ARG A 110 -12.27 -1.83 -0.25
C ARG A 110 -13.32 -1.35 -1.24
N LEU A 111 -14.61 -1.45 -0.89
CA LEU A 111 -15.73 -1.01 -1.71
C LEU A 111 -16.17 0.43 -1.36
N ALA A 112 -15.48 1.11 -0.44
CA ALA A 112 -15.62 2.54 -0.17
C ALA A 112 -14.26 3.27 -0.27
N GLY A 113 -13.48 2.95 -1.29
CA GLY A 113 -12.22 3.67 -1.57
C GLY A 113 -11.17 3.50 -0.47
N ASN A 114 -11.15 2.38 0.25
CA ASN A 114 -10.30 2.09 1.39
C ASN A 114 -10.50 3.04 2.59
N ALA A 115 -11.72 3.56 2.77
CA ALA A 115 -12.05 4.34 3.96
C ALA A 115 -11.85 3.50 5.24
N PRO A 116 -11.15 4.01 6.27
CA PRO A 116 -10.95 3.27 7.51
C PRO A 116 -12.27 3.14 8.27
N PHE A 117 -12.52 1.96 8.84
CA PHE A 117 -13.72 1.69 9.64
C PHE A 117 -13.40 1.25 11.09
N LEU A 118 -12.12 1.08 11.44
CA LEU A 118 -11.69 0.85 12.82
C LEU A 118 -10.96 2.08 13.39
N PRO A 119 -11.16 2.40 14.68
CA PRO A 119 -10.35 3.41 15.37
C PRO A 119 -8.86 3.06 15.31
N GLY A 120 -8.02 4.07 15.09
CA GLY A 120 -6.55 3.92 15.06
C GLY A 120 -5.98 3.35 13.76
N ALA A 121 -6.80 2.93 12.80
CA ALA A 121 -6.32 2.41 11.52
C ALA A 121 -5.65 3.49 10.64
N GLY A 122 -6.14 4.73 10.70
CA GLY A 122 -5.70 5.81 9.80
C GLY A 122 -6.03 5.53 8.33
N PRO A 123 -5.63 6.41 7.40
CA PRO A 123 -5.75 6.14 5.97
C PRO A 123 -4.91 4.92 5.58
N LYS A 124 -5.36 4.18 4.55
CA LYS A 124 -4.59 3.06 4.02
C LYS A 124 -3.29 3.58 3.38
N PRO A 125 -2.10 3.06 3.73
CA PRO A 125 -0.86 3.45 3.05
C PRO A 125 -0.91 3.10 1.56
N ASP A 126 -0.49 4.05 0.71
CA ASP A 126 -0.45 3.86 -0.76
C ASP A 126 0.46 2.70 -1.17
N ALA A 127 1.58 2.57 -0.46
CA ALA A 127 2.56 1.50 -0.59
C ALA A 127 2.12 0.17 0.06
N ALA A 128 0.97 0.14 0.73
CA ALA A 128 0.54 -0.96 1.60
C ALA A 128 1.69 -1.47 2.49
N GLY A 129 2.04 -2.76 2.45
CA GLY A 129 3.17 -3.36 3.17
C GLY A 129 4.44 -3.57 2.33
N PHE A 130 4.54 -3.00 1.13
CA PHE A 130 5.68 -3.26 0.21
C PHE A 130 6.92 -2.42 0.51
N TYR A 131 6.75 -1.25 1.12
CA TYR A 131 7.81 -0.30 1.42
C TYR A 131 7.77 0.08 2.91
N PRO A 132 8.87 0.60 3.49
CA PRO A 132 8.82 1.22 4.81
C PRO A 132 7.70 2.26 4.87
N LEU A 133 6.94 2.27 5.96
CA LEU A 133 5.72 3.09 6.09
C LEU A 133 6.00 4.60 6.12
N ASP A 134 7.24 4.98 6.43
CA ASP A 134 7.73 6.35 6.46
C ASP A 134 8.47 6.77 5.17
N MET A 135 8.64 5.86 4.21
CA MET A 135 9.34 6.16 2.96
C MET A 135 8.48 7.01 2.04
N THR A 136 9.02 8.15 1.60
CA THR A 136 8.36 8.98 0.58
C THR A 136 8.67 8.50 -0.83
N ARG A 137 7.83 8.90 -1.79
CA ARG A 137 8.07 8.62 -3.21
C ARG A 137 9.40 9.21 -3.69
N GLU A 138 9.72 10.43 -3.29
CA GLU A 138 10.95 11.13 -3.66
C GLU A 138 12.18 10.50 -3.00
N GLU A 139 12.04 9.92 -1.81
CA GLU A 139 13.09 9.11 -1.19
C GLU A 139 13.34 7.84 -2.01
N PHE A 140 12.27 7.12 -2.39
CA PHE A 140 12.37 5.93 -3.23
C PHE A 140 13.01 6.25 -4.59
N GLU A 141 12.57 7.29 -5.28
CA GLU A 141 13.08 7.68 -6.61
C GLU A 141 14.57 8.10 -6.58
N ARG A 142 15.05 8.62 -5.44
CA ARG A 142 16.48 8.92 -5.24
C ARG A 142 17.31 7.73 -4.78
N ALA A 143 16.66 6.67 -4.30
CA ALA A 143 17.35 5.46 -3.87
C ALA A 143 17.99 4.80 -5.10
N ASN A 144 19.33 4.78 -5.15
CA ASN A 144 20.07 4.11 -6.22
C ASN A 144 20.05 2.58 -6.00
N LEU A 145 18.86 1.97 -6.10
CA LEU A 145 18.64 0.56 -5.88
C LEU A 145 19.11 -0.26 -7.10
N PRO A 146 19.73 -1.44 -6.92
CA PRO A 146 20.07 -2.33 -8.02
C PRO A 146 18.81 -2.75 -8.79
N GLY A 147 18.80 -2.59 -10.12
CA GLY A 147 17.65 -2.96 -10.97
C GLY A 147 16.48 -1.95 -10.97
N SER A 148 16.66 -0.75 -10.39
CA SER A 148 15.61 0.28 -10.30
C SER A 148 15.34 1.06 -11.59
N ARG A 149 16.21 0.93 -12.61
CA ARG A 149 15.94 1.54 -13.91
C ARG A 149 14.94 0.67 -14.63
N SER A 150 13.71 1.16 -14.71
CA SER A 150 12.69 0.67 -15.63
C SER A 150 13.36 0.42 -16.98
N GLU A 151 13.44 -0.83 -17.41
CA GLU A 151 13.67 -1.15 -18.81
C GLU A 151 12.51 -0.49 -19.57
N SER A 152 12.77 0.67 -20.18
CA SER A 152 11.84 1.26 -21.14
C SER A 152 11.73 0.30 -22.33
N PRO A 153 10.50 0.04 -22.83
CA PRO A 153 10.33 -0.71 -24.07
C PRO A 153 10.95 -0.01 -25.29
#